data_AF-A0ABD5W0J5-F1
#
_entry.id   AF-A0ABD5W0J5-F1
#
_cell.length_a   1.000
_cell.length_b   1.000
_cell.length_c   1.000
_cell.angle_alpha   90.00
_cell.angle_beta   90.00
_cell.angle_gamma   90.00
#
_symmetry.space_group_name_H-M   'P 1'
#
loop_
_entity.id
_entity.type
_entity.pdbx_description
1 polymer ?
#
loop_
_entity_poly.entity_id
_entity_poly.type
_entity_poly.pdbx_seq_one_letter_code
_entity_poly.pdbx_strand_id
1 'polypeptide(L)'
;MTSLDEAYNRKRSSARDPRRTVVGLALVGAGVLALLVAMGVVWFNGDGTDAKRFAGTIAGLGIPGLLLGVVVVLPSSSRTRLGVVLGTITASLGVFLFRYAYPDRWTRTAEPLAFETAMLYGVGCAIALWFVFRAIATFRLRNNPQGTVKLEVVRQGETKTVQVTDEQYNSLVNDGGTADQLIEEIEDR
;
A
#
# COMPACT_ATOMS: atom_id res chain seq x y z
N MET A 1 -26.19 13.53 30.76
CA MET A 1 -26.06 12.06 30.74
C MET A 1 -25.99 11.65 29.28
N THR A 2 -24.87 11.10 28.84
CA THR A 2 -24.70 10.65 27.46
C THR A 2 -25.62 9.45 27.25
N SER A 3 -26.47 9.49 26.21
CA SER A 3 -27.39 8.39 25.94
C SER A 3 -26.60 7.13 25.56
N LEU A 4 -27.14 5.95 25.86
CA LEU A 4 -26.56 4.67 25.47
C LEU A 4 -26.38 4.57 23.95
N ASP A 5 -27.25 5.27 23.19
CA ASP A 5 -27.11 5.42 21.74
C ASP A 5 -25.84 6.20 21.38
N GLU A 6 -25.51 7.30 22.06
CA GLU A 6 -24.25 8.05 21.82
C GLU A 6 -22.98 7.23 22.15
N ALA A 7 -23.06 6.35 23.16
CA ALA A 7 -21.95 5.50 23.58
C ALA A 7 -21.68 4.34 22.58
N TYR A 8 -22.74 3.76 22.01
CA TYR A 8 -22.63 2.70 20.98
C TYR A 8 -22.48 3.25 19.55
N ASN A 9 -23.05 4.41 19.30
CA ASN A 9 -23.01 5.13 18.04
C ASN A 9 -21.86 6.13 17.99
N ARG A 10 -20.87 6.00 18.92
CA ARG A 10 -19.49 6.49 18.72
C ARG A 10 -18.90 5.69 17.57
N LYS A 11 -19.37 6.11 16.40
CA LYS A 11 -19.05 5.69 15.06
C LYS A 11 -17.57 5.40 15.07
N ARG A 12 -17.24 4.11 14.94
CA ARG A 12 -15.91 3.59 14.66
C ARG A 12 -15.47 4.16 13.30
N SER A 13 -15.27 5.46 13.29
CA SER A 13 -14.74 6.28 12.22
C SER A 13 -13.23 6.07 12.24
N SER A 14 -12.80 4.81 12.10
CA SER A 14 -11.52 4.50 11.46
C SER A 14 -11.68 4.74 9.95
N ALA A 15 -12.25 5.90 9.60
CA ALA A 15 -12.70 6.29 8.27
C ALA A 15 -11.48 6.34 7.36
N ARG A 16 -11.17 5.18 6.80
CA ARG A 16 -10.29 4.99 5.66
C ARG A 16 -10.87 5.90 4.59
N ASP A 17 -10.16 6.98 4.27
CA ASP A 17 -10.62 8.00 3.32
C ASP A 17 -11.10 7.30 2.02
N PRO A 18 -12.42 7.25 1.77
CA PRO A 18 -12.98 6.41 0.70
C PRO A 18 -12.46 6.83 -0.67
N ARG A 19 -12.07 8.11 -0.83
CA ARG A 19 -11.47 8.63 -2.05
C ARG A 19 -10.12 7.99 -2.35
N ARG A 20 -9.29 7.75 -1.33
CA ARG A 20 -7.96 7.13 -1.51
C ARG A 20 -8.07 5.67 -1.93
N THR A 21 -9.02 4.95 -1.35
CA THR A 21 -9.29 3.55 -1.72
C THR A 21 -9.75 3.46 -3.18
N VAL A 22 -10.66 4.33 -3.60
CA VAL A 22 -11.15 4.37 -4.99
C VAL A 22 -10.03 4.73 -5.97
N VAL A 23 -9.23 5.77 -5.68
CA VAL A 23 -8.12 6.17 -6.55
C VAL A 23 -7.07 5.08 -6.67
N GLY A 24 -6.71 4.44 -5.55
CA GLY A 24 -5.72 3.36 -5.58
C GLY A 24 -6.23 2.11 -6.30
N LEU A 25 -7.51 1.75 -6.13
CA LEU A 25 -8.14 0.66 -6.89
C LEU A 25 -8.21 0.98 -8.38
N ALA A 26 -8.56 2.22 -8.75
CA ALA A 26 -8.60 2.66 -10.13
C ALA A 26 -7.22 2.62 -10.79
N LEU A 27 -6.16 3.04 -10.08
CA LEU A 27 -4.77 2.92 -10.55
C LEU A 27 -4.36 1.47 -10.76
N VAL A 28 -4.72 0.58 -9.84
CA VAL A 28 -4.43 -0.85 -9.98
C VAL A 28 -5.17 -1.41 -11.20
N GLY A 29 -6.47 -1.15 -11.31
CA GLY A 29 -7.29 -1.58 -12.45
C GLY A 29 -6.75 -1.06 -13.78
N ALA A 30 -6.37 0.23 -13.84
CA ALA A 30 -5.78 0.84 -15.04
C ALA A 30 -4.45 0.18 -15.43
N GLY A 31 -3.61 -0.17 -14.46
CA GLY A 31 -2.36 -0.88 -14.71
C GLY A 31 -2.57 -2.30 -15.24
N VAL A 32 -3.54 -3.04 -14.71
CA VAL A 32 -3.93 -4.36 -15.26
C VAL A 32 -4.48 -4.22 -16.67
N LEU A 33 -5.38 -3.26 -16.89
CA LEU A 33 -5.96 -2.98 -18.20
C LEU A 33 -4.88 -2.62 -19.22
N ALA A 34 -3.88 -1.81 -18.83
CA ALA A 34 -2.75 -1.47 -19.68
C ALA A 34 -2.00 -2.72 -20.17
N LEU A 35 -1.74 -3.69 -19.27
CA LEU A 35 -1.10 -4.95 -19.65
C LEU A 35 -1.95 -5.76 -20.63
N LEU A 36 -3.27 -5.84 -20.40
CA LEU A 36 -4.20 -6.55 -21.30
C LEU A 36 -4.28 -5.89 -22.67
N VAL A 37 -4.35 -4.56 -22.73
CA VAL A 37 -4.35 -3.79 -23.97
C VAL A 37 -3.05 -4.00 -24.73
N ALA A 38 -1.90 -3.93 -24.07
CA ALA A 38 -0.61 -4.19 -24.70
C ALA A 38 -0.54 -5.60 -25.29
N MET A 39 -1.03 -6.61 -24.55
CA MET A 39 -1.10 -7.99 -25.04
C MET A 39 -2.01 -8.12 -26.27
N GLY A 40 -3.18 -7.49 -26.25
CA GLY A 40 -4.09 -7.45 -27.39
C GLY A 40 -3.48 -6.77 -28.62
N VAL A 41 -2.78 -5.64 -28.43
CA VAL A 41 -2.10 -4.93 -29.53
C VAL A 41 -1.11 -5.85 -30.24
N VAL A 42 -0.25 -6.56 -29.49
CA VAL A 42 0.71 -7.49 -30.08
C VAL A 42 0.02 -8.66 -30.77
N TRP A 43 -1.03 -9.21 -30.14
CA TRP A 43 -1.77 -10.34 -30.69
C TRP A 43 -2.42 -10.03 -32.05
N PHE A 44 -3.09 -8.87 -32.17
CA PHE A 44 -3.84 -8.52 -33.38
C PHE A 44 -2.99 -7.85 -34.47
N ASN A 45 -1.89 -7.18 -34.12
CA ASN A 45 -1.06 -6.44 -35.09
C ASN A 45 0.22 -7.17 -35.50
N GLY A 46 0.46 -8.39 -34.98
CA GLY A 46 1.56 -9.25 -35.36
C GLY A 46 2.93 -8.62 -35.16
N ASP A 47 3.79 -8.70 -36.18
CA ASP A 47 5.20 -8.31 -36.09
C ASP A 47 5.49 -6.82 -36.29
N GLY A 48 4.46 -5.99 -36.46
CA GLY A 48 4.59 -4.55 -36.70
C GLY A 48 5.42 -3.84 -35.62
N THR A 49 6.48 -3.16 -36.06
CA THR A 49 7.41 -2.43 -35.18
C THR A 49 6.69 -1.37 -34.34
N ASP A 50 5.75 -0.62 -34.94
CA ASP A 50 4.98 0.40 -34.22
C ASP A 50 4.06 -0.20 -33.15
N ALA A 51 3.44 -1.35 -33.45
CA ALA A 51 2.60 -2.08 -32.51
C ALA A 51 3.42 -2.56 -31.31
N LYS A 52 4.62 -3.12 -31.54
CA LYS A 52 5.55 -3.53 -30.48
C LYS A 52 6.02 -2.35 -29.64
N ARG A 53 6.36 -1.23 -30.27
CA ARG A 53 6.78 0.00 -29.56
C ARG A 53 5.65 0.56 -28.70
N PHE A 54 4.42 0.58 -29.21
CA PHE A 54 3.25 1.05 -28.48
C PHE A 54 2.91 0.10 -27.32
N ALA A 55 2.80 -1.20 -27.59
CA ALA A 55 2.52 -2.22 -26.59
C ALA A 55 3.57 -2.22 -25.48
N GLY A 56 4.86 -2.17 -25.82
CA GLY A 56 5.95 -2.09 -24.85
C GLY A 56 5.88 -0.83 -23.97
N THR A 57 5.46 0.30 -24.54
CA THR A 57 5.28 1.55 -23.77
C THR A 57 4.12 1.43 -22.78
N ILE A 58 2.96 0.93 -23.23
CA ILE A 58 1.79 0.76 -22.37
C ILE A 58 2.05 -0.29 -21.28
N ALA A 59 2.58 -1.45 -21.63
CA ALA A 59 2.92 -2.49 -20.67
C ALA A 59 3.96 -2.00 -19.65
N GLY A 60 4.97 -1.28 -20.14
CA GLY A 60 6.02 -0.69 -19.31
C GLY A 60 5.48 0.32 -18.30
N LEU A 61 4.50 1.17 -18.66
CA LEU A 61 3.88 2.10 -17.71
C LEU A 61 2.87 1.42 -16.76
N GLY A 62 2.30 0.28 -17.17
CA GLY A 62 1.32 -0.48 -16.39
C GLY A 62 1.87 -0.92 -15.03
N ILE A 63 3.09 -1.47 -14.99
CA ILE A 63 3.68 -2.01 -13.75
C ILE A 63 3.97 -0.90 -12.72
N PRO A 64 4.67 0.21 -13.04
CA PRO A 64 4.86 1.30 -12.09
C PRO A 64 3.54 1.95 -11.64
N GLY A 65 2.53 1.97 -12.52
CA GLY A 65 1.17 2.40 -12.19
C GLY A 65 0.49 1.50 -11.15
N LEU A 66 0.60 0.18 -11.30
CA LEU A 66 0.13 -0.80 -10.32
C LEU A 66 0.76 -0.56 -8.94
N LEU A 67 2.09 -0.41 -8.90
CA LEU A 67 2.84 -0.20 -7.66
C LEU A 67 2.45 1.10 -6.95
N LEU A 68 2.24 2.19 -7.72
CA LEU A 68 1.69 3.44 -7.16
C LEU A 68 0.29 3.24 -6.59
N GLY A 69 -0.59 2.55 -7.32
CA GLY A 69 -1.97 2.29 -6.88
C GLY A 69 -2.02 1.61 -5.52
N VAL A 70 -1.20 0.58 -5.30
CA VAL A 70 -1.11 -0.13 -4.02
C VAL A 70 -0.77 0.80 -2.86
N VAL A 71 0.18 1.71 -3.03
CA VAL A 71 0.60 2.64 -1.96
C VAL A 71 -0.41 3.76 -1.73
N VAL A 72 -1.20 4.11 -2.73
CA VAL A 72 -2.32 5.05 -2.55
C VAL A 72 -3.44 4.42 -1.72
N VAL A 73 -3.73 3.12 -1.87
CA VAL A 73 -4.71 2.40 -1.03
C VAL A 73 -4.21 2.23 0.41
N LEU A 74 -2.92 1.95 0.60
CA LEU A 74 -2.36 1.68 1.92
C LEU A 74 -2.19 2.97 2.74
N PRO A 75 -2.59 2.98 4.03
CA PRO A 75 -2.28 4.09 4.93
C PRO A 75 -0.79 4.05 5.32
N SER A 76 0.05 4.52 4.39
CA SER A 76 1.51 4.51 4.49
C SER A 76 2.07 5.82 5.04
N SER A 77 3.26 5.76 5.63
CA SER A 77 4.00 6.95 6.06
C SER A 77 4.47 7.76 4.85
N SER A 78 4.63 9.09 4.99
CA SER A 78 5.09 9.97 3.90
C SER A 78 6.42 9.53 3.30
N ARG A 79 7.32 8.96 4.13
CA ARG A 79 8.62 8.42 3.69
C ARG A 79 8.47 7.20 2.79
N THR A 80 7.57 6.29 3.14
CA THR A 80 7.29 5.10 2.34
C THR A 80 6.67 5.47 0.99
N ARG A 81 5.75 6.44 1.00
CA ARG A 81 5.14 6.96 -0.23
C ARG A 81 6.15 7.61 -1.16
N LEU A 82 7.08 8.39 -0.61
CA LEU A 82 8.14 9.04 -1.39
C LEU A 82 9.03 7.99 -2.09
N GLY A 83 9.40 6.93 -1.38
CA GLY A 83 10.20 5.84 -1.95
C GLY A 83 9.53 5.15 -3.15
N VAL A 84 8.22 4.90 -3.08
CA VAL A 84 7.48 4.34 -4.22
C VAL A 84 7.39 5.33 -5.38
N VAL A 85 7.13 6.61 -5.10
CA VAL A 85 7.09 7.64 -6.15
C VAL A 85 8.44 7.73 -6.88
N LEU A 86 9.56 7.73 -6.15
CA LEU A 86 10.90 7.76 -6.75
C LEU A 86 11.18 6.50 -7.59
N GLY A 87 10.81 5.33 -7.08
CA GLY A 87 10.93 4.08 -7.85
C GLY A 87 10.09 4.09 -9.12
N THR A 88 8.85 4.58 -9.04
CA THR A 88 7.96 4.72 -10.20
C THR A 88 8.50 5.72 -11.22
N ILE A 89 8.97 6.89 -10.80
CA ILE A 89 9.59 7.86 -11.71
C ILE A 89 10.78 7.22 -12.42
N THR A 90 11.63 6.52 -11.68
CA THR A 90 12.81 5.83 -12.23
C THR A 90 12.41 4.76 -13.25
N ALA A 91 11.37 3.97 -12.95
CA ALA A 91 10.85 2.98 -13.88
C ALA A 91 10.24 3.65 -15.12
N SER A 92 9.48 4.74 -14.97
CA SER A 92 8.95 5.52 -16.09
C SER A 92 10.04 6.11 -16.99
N LEU A 93 11.19 6.51 -16.43
CA LEU A 93 12.37 6.90 -17.21
C LEU A 93 12.92 5.72 -18.03
N GLY A 94 12.94 4.51 -17.47
CA GLY A 94 13.26 3.29 -18.22
C GLY A 94 12.30 3.06 -19.41
N VAL A 95 11.00 3.29 -19.23
CA VAL A 95 10.03 3.18 -20.33
C VAL A 95 10.23 4.27 -21.39
N PHE A 96 10.60 5.48 -20.98
CA PHE A 96 10.93 6.54 -21.93
C PHE A 96 12.20 6.20 -22.71
N LEU A 97 13.21 5.62 -22.05
CA LEU A 97 14.42 5.15 -22.71
C LEU A 97 14.11 4.01 -23.69
N PHE A 98 13.20 3.09 -23.37
CA PHE A 98 12.67 2.10 -24.31
C PHE A 98 12.05 2.77 -25.54
N ARG A 99 11.18 3.77 -25.33
CA ARG A 99 10.54 4.50 -26.41
C ARG A 99 11.57 5.16 -27.33
N TYR A 100 12.67 5.69 -26.77
CA TYR A 100 13.75 6.31 -27.53
C TYR A 100 14.63 5.28 -28.27
N ALA A 101 15.02 4.20 -27.58
CA ALA A 101 15.93 3.20 -28.13
C ALA A 101 15.27 2.28 -29.16
N TYR A 102 13.97 2.03 -29.04
CA TYR A 102 13.25 1.11 -29.93
C TYR A 102 12.74 1.84 -31.20
N PRO A 103 12.97 1.29 -32.41
CA PRO A 103 13.62 0.01 -32.70
C PRO A 103 15.14 0.09 -32.93
N ASP A 104 15.66 1.25 -33.34
CA ASP A 104 16.95 1.39 -34.03
C ASP A 104 18.19 1.17 -33.13
N ARG A 105 18.03 1.23 -31.82
CA ARG A 105 19.08 1.03 -30.80
C ARG A 105 18.68 -0.04 -29.77
N TRP A 106 17.75 -0.92 -30.11
CA TRP A 106 17.24 -1.90 -29.14
C TRP A 106 18.21 -3.08 -28.97
N THR A 107 18.29 -3.98 -29.95
CA THR A 107 19.11 -5.19 -29.89
C THR A 107 19.90 -5.40 -31.18
N ARG A 108 21.13 -5.92 -31.07
CA ARG A 108 22.03 -6.22 -32.20
C ARG A 108 22.30 -5.01 -33.11
N THR A 109 22.49 -3.84 -32.51
CA THR A 109 22.82 -2.58 -33.18
C THR A 109 24.26 -2.17 -32.82
N ALA A 110 24.82 -1.16 -33.50
CA ALA A 110 26.18 -0.66 -33.20
C ALA A 110 26.30 -0.11 -31.77
N GLU A 111 25.22 0.50 -31.26
CA GLU A 111 25.09 1.04 -29.90
C GLU A 111 23.77 0.52 -29.29
N PRO A 112 23.74 -0.71 -28.74
CA PRO A 112 22.51 -1.27 -28.17
C PRO A 112 22.26 -0.68 -26.78
N LEU A 113 21.01 -0.25 -26.53
CA LEU A 113 20.56 0.36 -25.27
C LEU A 113 19.56 -0.52 -24.49
N ALA A 114 19.27 -1.74 -24.95
CA ALA A 114 18.30 -2.61 -24.30
C ALA A 114 18.71 -3.00 -22.88
N PHE A 115 20.00 -3.21 -22.63
CA PHE A 115 20.49 -3.60 -21.29
C PHE A 115 20.32 -2.46 -20.29
N GLU A 116 20.76 -1.26 -20.65
CA GLU A 116 20.66 -0.03 -19.87
C GLU A 116 19.19 0.30 -19.60
N THR A 117 18.34 0.14 -20.61
CA THR A 117 16.89 0.30 -20.49
C THR A 117 16.29 -0.68 -19.48
N ALA A 118 16.61 -1.97 -19.61
CA ALA A 118 16.13 -3.01 -18.71
C ALA A 118 16.64 -2.80 -17.28
N MET A 119 17.90 -2.39 -17.12
CA MET A 119 18.51 -2.09 -15.82
C MET A 119 17.84 -0.90 -15.16
N LEU A 120 17.67 0.23 -15.86
CA LEU A 120 17.01 1.42 -15.33
C LEU A 120 15.57 1.12 -14.90
N TYR A 121 14.82 0.42 -15.76
CA TYR A 121 13.46 -0.01 -15.46
C TYR A 121 13.39 -0.96 -14.27
N GLY A 122 14.26 -1.96 -14.24
CA GLY A 122 14.33 -2.97 -13.19
C GLY A 122 14.69 -2.39 -11.83
N VAL A 123 15.66 -1.47 -11.78
CA VAL A 123 16.05 -0.75 -10.56
C VAL A 123 14.88 0.09 -10.04
N GLY A 124 14.20 0.84 -10.90
CA GLY A 124 13.02 1.62 -10.51
C GLY A 124 11.91 0.74 -9.92
N CYS A 125 11.59 -0.37 -10.59
CA CYS A 125 10.63 -1.35 -10.10
C CYS A 125 11.05 -1.96 -8.75
N ALA A 126 12.33 -2.33 -8.59
CA ALA A 126 12.85 -2.91 -7.36
C ALA A 126 12.75 -1.94 -6.18
N ILE A 127 13.10 -0.66 -6.39
CA ILE A 127 12.93 0.40 -5.38
C ILE A 127 11.46 0.55 -5.01
N ALA A 128 10.56 0.68 -5.99
CA ALA A 128 9.14 0.82 -5.73
C ALA A 128 8.57 -0.38 -4.95
N LEU A 129 8.91 -1.61 -5.38
CA LEU A 129 8.51 -2.85 -4.72
C LEU A 129 9.00 -2.92 -3.28
N TRP A 130 10.27 -2.58 -3.01
CA TRP A 130 10.83 -2.56 -1.67
C TRP A 130 10.00 -1.68 -0.72
N PHE A 131 9.65 -0.47 -1.15
CA PHE A 131 8.84 0.43 -0.35
C PHE A 131 7.38 -0.01 -0.23
N VAL A 132 6.79 -0.62 -1.26
CA VAL A 132 5.47 -1.27 -1.17
C VAL A 132 5.49 -2.35 -0.08
N PHE A 133 6.47 -3.26 -0.10
CA PHE A 133 6.60 -4.30 0.92
C PHE A 133 6.76 -3.73 2.31
N ARG A 134 7.59 -2.70 2.47
CA ARG A 134 7.75 -2.00 3.74
C ARG A 134 6.43 -1.39 4.23
N ALA A 135 5.61 -0.84 3.33
CA ALA A 135 4.29 -0.32 3.65
C ALA A 135 3.36 -1.42 4.18
N ILE A 136 3.32 -2.56 3.49
CA ILE A 136 2.49 -3.71 3.86
C ILE A 136 2.93 -4.29 5.20
N ALA A 137 4.23 -4.48 5.42
CA ALA A 137 4.78 -5.00 6.67
C ALA A 137 4.43 -4.10 7.86
N THR A 138 4.61 -2.79 7.70
CA THR A 138 4.27 -1.80 8.74
C THR A 138 2.76 -1.77 9.02
N PHE A 139 1.94 -1.90 7.98
CA PHE A 139 0.49 -1.97 8.12
C PHE A 139 0.06 -3.22 8.88
N ARG A 140 0.61 -4.40 8.56
CA ARG A 140 0.33 -5.64 9.31
C ARG A 140 0.74 -5.51 10.78
N LEU A 141 1.91 -4.92 11.06
CA LEU A 141 2.38 -4.71 12.43
C LEU A 141 1.45 -3.79 13.23
N ARG A 142 0.92 -2.73 12.61
CA ARG A 142 -0.04 -1.82 13.27
C ARG A 142 -1.45 -2.40 13.41
N ASN A 143 -1.85 -3.30 12.52
CA ASN A 143 -3.20 -3.86 12.49
C ASN A 143 -3.33 -5.18 13.28
N ASN A 144 -2.20 -5.75 13.73
CA ASN A 144 -2.16 -6.87 14.67
C ASN A 144 -1.54 -6.39 15.99
N PRO A 145 -2.32 -5.74 16.89
CA PRO A 145 -1.92 -5.69 18.28
C PRO A 145 -1.76 -7.14 18.73
N GLN A 146 -0.63 -7.47 19.36
CA GLN A 146 -0.29 -8.85 19.75
C GLN A 146 -1.20 -9.34 20.89
N GLY A 147 -2.49 -9.50 20.63
CA GLY A 147 -3.50 -9.84 21.62
C GLY A 147 -3.61 -8.79 22.74
N THR A 148 -3.64 -7.51 22.38
CA THR A 148 -3.76 -6.40 23.35
C THR A 148 -4.94 -5.50 22.99
N VAL A 149 -5.78 -5.23 23.98
CA VAL A 149 -6.96 -4.36 23.90
C VAL A 149 -6.66 -3.05 24.61
N LYS A 150 -7.00 -1.91 23.99
CA LYS A 150 -7.01 -0.62 24.68
C LYS A 150 -8.35 -0.45 25.38
N LEU A 151 -8.33 -0.36 26.70
CA LEU A 151 -9.48 -0.05 27.53
C LEU A 151 -9.44 1.42 27.94
N GLU A 152 -10.55 2.11 27.76
CA GLU A 152 -10.76 3.46 28.28
C GLU A 152 -11.55 3.33 29.59
N VAL A 153 -10.86 3.51 30.72
CA VAL A 153 -11.44 3.38 32.06
C VAL A 153 -11.78 4.77 32.58
N VAL A 154 -13.03 4.97 32.98
CA VAL A 154 -13.51 6.25 33.54
C VAL A 154 -13.73 6.07 35.03
N ARG A 155 -12.98 6.82 35.86
CA ARG A 155 -13.12 6.81 37.31
C ARG A 155 -13.20 8.24 37.84
N GLN A 156 -14.25 8.54 38.62
CA GLN A 156 -14.46 9.83 39.30
C GLN A 156 -14.30 11.08 38.41
N GLY A 157 -14.65 10.98 37.12
CA GLY A 157 -14.57 12.08 36.16
C GLY A 157 -13.23 12.21 35.42
N GLU A 158 -12.23 11.39 35.74
CA GLU A 158 -11.02 11.24 34.93
C GLU A 158 -11.08 9.99 34.07
N THR A 159 -10.67 10.15 32.81
CA THR A 159 -10.58 9.07 31.83
C THR A 159 -9.13 8.69 31.62
N LYS A 160 -8.75 7.45 31.96
CA LYS A 160 -7.42 6.89 31.69
C LYS A 160 -7.51 5.76 30.66
N THR A 161 -6.66 5.81 29.65
CA THR A 161 -6.53 4.74 28.65
C THR A 161 -5.43 3.78 29.05
N VAL A 162 -5.77 2.51 29.26
CA VAL A 162 -4.86 1.45 29.68
C VAL A 162 -4.80 0.36 28.58
N GLN A 163 -3.62 -0.21 28.33
CA GLN A 163 -3.45 -1.36 27.43
C GLN A 163 -3.41 -2.65 28.25
N VAL A 164 -4.29 -3.61 27.93
CA VAL A 164 -4.38 -4.92 28.59
C VAL A 164 -4.27 -6.03 27.57
N THR A 165 -3.83 -7.23 27.97
CA THR A 165 -3.82 -8.40 27.07
C THR A 165 -5.22 -9.01 26.91
N ASP A 166 -5.44 -9.78 25.85
CA ASP A 166 -6.71 -10.46 25.55
C ASP A 166 -7.09 -11.46 26.67
N GLU A 167 -6.11 -12.14 27.27
CA GLU A 167 -6.33 -13.03 28.42
C GLU A 167 -6.82 -12.26 29.65
N GLN A 168 -6.18 -11.14 29.97
CA GLN A 168 -6.60 -10.27 31.08
C GLN A 168 -7.98 -9.68 30.81
N TYR A 169 -8.26 -9.23 29.59
CA TYR A 169 -9.59 -8.74 29.22
C TYR A 169 -10.66 -9.81 29.40
N ASN A 170 -10.40 -11.04 28.93
CA ASN A 170 -11.35 -12.14 29.04
C ASN A 170 -11.55 -12.57 30.50
N SER A 171 -10.51 -12.61 31.34
CA SER A 171 -10.69 -12.93 32.76
C SER A 171 -11.55 -11.87 33.46
N LEU A 172 -11.34 -10.59 33.16
CA LEU A 172 -12.13 -9.49 33.73
C LEU A 172 -13.61 -9.56 33.33
N VAL A 173 -13.90 -9.86 32.06
CA VAL A 173 -15.28 -9.93 31.55
C VAL A 173 -16.00 -11.19 32.06
N ASN A 174 -15.31 -12.33 32.17
CA ASN A 174 -15.92 -13.58 32.63
C ASN A 174 -16.16 -13.62 34.15
N ASP A 175 -15.24 -13.07 34.95
CA ASP A 175 -15.38 -13.07 36.43
C ASP A 175 -16.21 -11.90 36.97
N GLY A 176 -16.69 -10.99 36.10
CA GLY A 176 -17.42 -9.79 36.53
C GLY A 176 -16.53 -8.78 37.28
N GLY A 177 -15.23 -8.78 36.99
CA GLY A 177 -14.23 -7.91 37.61
C GLY A 177 -14.53 -6.43 37.35
N THR A 178 -14.38 -5.60 38.39
CA THR A 178 -14.63 -4.16 38.29
C THR A 178 -13.37 -3.41 37.89
N ALA A 179 -13.53 -2.28 37.19
CA ALA A 179 -12.41 -1.46 36.71
C ALA A 179 -11.45 -0.97 37.81
N ASP A 180 -11.89 -0.99 39.07
CA ASP A 180 -11.11 -0.60 40.24
C ASP A 180 -10.01 -1.62 40.58
N GLN A 181 -10.28 -2.93 40.43
CA GLN A 181 -9.28 -3.98 40.64
C GLN A 181 -8.11 -3.88 39.66
N LEU A 182 -8.38 -3.39 38.45
CA LEU A 182 -7.40 -3.25 37.36
C LEU A 182 -6.42 -2.11 37.63
N ILE A 183 -6.88 -1.02 38.25
CA ILE A 183 -6.03 0.11 38.61
C ILE A 183 -5.12 -0.29 39.76
N GLU A 184 -5.66 -0.98 40.77
CA GLU A 184 -4.90 -1.47 41.91
C GLU A 184 -3.79 -2.44 41.47
N GLU A 185 -4.10 -3.43 40.60
CA GLU A 185 -3.12 -4.39 40.11
C GLU A 185 -2.03 -3.79 39.18
N ILE A 186 -2.33 -2.67 38.51
CA ILE A 186 -1.33 -1.94 37.69
C ILE A 186 -0.49 -0.99 38.55
N GLU A 187 -1.04 -0.43 39.62
CA GLU A 187 -0.36 0.50 40.51
C GLU A 187 0.54 -0.23 41.54
N ASP A 188 0.23 -1.50 41.84
CA ASP A 188 1.04 -2.40 42.68
C ASP A 188 2.21 -3.08 41.94
N ARG A 189 2.46 -2.71 40.68
CA ARG A 189 3.47 -3.33 39.80
C ARG A 189 4.54 -2.35 39.33
#